data_AF-A0A2V8H8S0-F1
#
_entry.id   AF-A0A2V8H8S0-F1
#
_cell.length_a   1.000
_cell.length_b   1.000
_cell.length_c   1.000
_cell.angle_alpha   90.00
_cell.angle_beta   90.00
_cell.angle_gamma   90.00
#
_symmetry.space_group_name_H-M   'P 1'
#
loop_
_entity.id
_entity.type
_entity.pdbx_description
1 polymer ?
#
loop_
_entity_poly.entity_id
_entity_poly.type
_entity_poly.pdbx_seq_one_letter_code
_entity_poly.pdbx_strand_id
1 'polypeptide(L)'
;MTVDGRLSRRDFLRLRTTERGRLLEVSCRALFMRCADARIVNEDVVEWEPWMGEPPPVIHRRSADDLLEAFEQDLRDVRVLRLLDAEWLDSIDGAPRIEAAIGAFRARGGVVETEERNVGSKR
;
A
#
# COMPACT_ATOMS: atom_id res chain seq x y z
N MET A 1 8.20 17.70 20.19
CA MET A 1 7.50 16.45 19.83
C MET A 1 7.32 16.45 18.31
N THR A 2 8.32 15.95 17.60
CA THR A 2 8.29 15.81 16.15
C THR A 2 7.44 14.57 15.85
N VAL A 3 6.24 14.80 15.30
CA VAL A 3 5.51 13.75 14.58
C VAL A 3 6.38 13.37 13.39
N ASP A 4 7.17 12.31 13.56
CA ASP A 4 7.95 11.70 12.51
C ASP A 4 6.98 11.25 11.41
N GLY A 5 6.95 12.00 10.30
CA GLY A 5 6.08 11.72 9.15
C GLY A 5 6.43 10.43 8.40
N ARG A 6 7.18 9.50 9.00
CA ARG A 6 7.31 8.12 8.53
C ARG A 6 6.07 7.34 8.96
N LEU A 7 4.93 7.64 8.33
CA LEU A 7 3.72 6.85 8.51
C LEU A 7 4.05 5.39 8.20
N SER A 8 4.01 4.55 9.23
CA SER A 8 4.67 3.25 9.30
C SER A 8 3.93 2.22 8.46
N ARG A 9 4.62 1.17 8.01
CA ARG A 9 4.02 0.01 7.30
C ARG A 9 2.78 -0.55 8.02
N ARG A 10 2.73 -0.38 9.35
CA ARG A 10 1.65 -0.76 10.26
C ARG A 10 0.34 0.02 10.11
N ASP A 11 0.35 1.18 9.45
CA ASP A 11 -0.84 2.02 9.29
C ASP A 11 -1.81 1.49 8.22
N PHE A 12 -1.31 0.78 7.20
CA PHE A 12 -2.11 0.29 6.07
C PHE A 12 -2.05 -1.23 5.87
N LEU A 13 -0.99 -1.89 6.37
CA LEU A 13 -0.87 -3.35 6.40
C LEU A 13 -0.94 -3.83 7.86
N ARG A 14 -2.05 -4.48 8.19
CA ARG A 14 -2.23 -5.13 9.49
C ARG A 14 -2.06 -6.63 9.32
N LEU A 15 -0.85 -7.10 9.60
CA LEU A 15 -0.59 -8.52 9.79
C LEU A 15 -1.16 -8.96 11.13
N ARG A 16 -2.14 -9.87 11.07
CA ARG A 16 -2.73 -10.52 12.25
C ARG A 16 -2.55 -12.02 12.13
N THR A 17 -2.13 -12.66 13.21
CA THR A 17 -2.13 -14.13 13.30
C THR A 17 -3.50 -14.54 13.83
N THR A 18 -4.24 -15.35 13.07
CA THR A 18 -5.54 -15.91 13.47
C THR A 18 -5.43 -17.43 13.60
N GLU A 19 -6.44 -18.09 14.17
CA GLU A 19 -6.50 -19.56 14.25
C GLU A 19 -6.48 -20.24 12.87
N ARG A 20 -6.82 -19.50 11.79
CA ARG A 20 -6.75 -19.95 10.39
C ARG A 20 -5.40 -19.66 9.70
N GLY A 21 -4.44 -19.06 10.42
CA GLY A 21 -3.12 -18.70 9.90
C GLY A 21 -2.86 -17.19 9.89
N ARG A 22 -1.80 -16.76 9.19
CA ARG A 22 -1.47 -15.33 9.02
C ARG A 22 -2.49 -14.67 8.09
N LEU A 23 -3.16 -13.65 8.59
CA LEU A 23 -4.11 -12.80 7.90
C LEU A 23 -3.44 -11.45 7.61
N LEU A 24 -3.59 -10.97 6.38
CA LEU A 24 -3.19 -9.64 5.97
C LEU A 24 -4.45 -8.79 5.74
N GLU A 25 -4.65 -7.77 6.56
CA GLU A 25 -5.69 -6.76 6.35
C GLU A 25 -5.07 -5.56 5.64
N VAL A 26 -5.68 -5.15 4.52
CA VAL A 26 -5.21 -4.06 3.64
C VAL A 26 -6.35 -3.09 3.40
N SER A 27 -6.13 -1.82 3.72
CA SER A 27 -7.04 -0.74 3.32
C SER A 27 -6.66 -0.26 1.92
N CYS A 28 -7.51 -0.51 0.93
CA CYS A 28 -7.29 -0.09 -0.45
C CYS A 28 -7.26 1.45 -0.56
N ARG A 29 -8.07 2.14 0.24
CA ARG A 29 -8.02 3.60 0.39
C ARG A 29 -6.66 4.10 0.89
N ALA A 30 -6.12 3.49 1.93
CA ALA A 30 -4.81 3.88 2.45
C ALA A 30 -3.70 3.58 1.44
N LEU A 31 -3.79 2.46 0.73
CA LEU A 31 -2.86 2.10 -0.34
C LEU A 31 -2.91 3.11 -1.51
N PHE A 32 -4.12 3.51 -1.94
CA PHE A 32 -4.33 4.55 -2.93
C PHE A 32 -3.65 5.87 -2.52
N MET A 33 -3.93 6.36 -1.31
CA MET A 33 -3.35 7.60 -0.82
C MET A 33 -1.82 7.55 -0.82
N ARG A 34 -1.22 6.39 -0.50
CA ARG A 34 0.24 6.23 -0.55
C ARG A 34 0.80 6.21 -1.96
N CYS A 35 0.12 5.58 -2.91
CA CYS A 35 0.56 5.59 -4.30
C CYS A 35 0.45 7.01 -4.89
N ALA A 36 -0.61 7.74 -4.53
CA ALA A 36 -0.78 9.15 -4.91
C ALA A 36 0.30 10.05 -4.28
N ASP A 37 0.59 9.90 -2.99
CA ASP A 37 1.66 10.64 -2.31
C ASP A 37 3.04 10.35 -2.91
N ALA A 38 3.31 9.08 -3.28
CA ALA A 38 4.56 8.69 -3.91
C ALA A 38 4.72 9.32 -5.32
N ARG A 39 3.62 9.54 -6.05
CA ARG A 39 3.65 10.26 -7.34
C ARG A 39 4.02 11.73 -7.18
N ILE A 40 3.50 12.42 -6.16
CA ILE A 40 3.76 13.85 -5.93
C ILE A 40 5.25 14.13 -5.67
N VAL A 41 5.98 13.16 -5.11
CA VAL A 41 7.40 13.31 -4.75
C VAL A 41 8.32 12.85 -5.88
N ASN A 42 7.82 12.09 -6.86
CA ASN A 42 8.58 11.64 -8.03
C ASN A 42 8.58 12.69 -9.15
N GLU A 43 8.64 13.97 -8.78
CA GLU A 43 8.89 15.07 -9.72
C GLU A 43 10.40 15.11 -9.98
N ASP A 44 10.78 15.25 -11.26
CA ASP A 44 12.14 15.02 -11.75
C ASP A 44 13.22 15.65 -10.85
N VAL A 45 14.20 14.83 -10.44
CA VAL A 45 15.43 15.32 -9.84
C VAL A 45 16.11 16.18 -10.88
N VAL A 46 15.98 17.50 -10.75
CA VAL A 46 16.75 18.46 -11.53
C VAL A 46 18.22 18.09 -11.39
N GLU A 47 18.93 17.93 -12.51
CA GLU A 47 20.38 17.70 -12.53
C GLU A 47 21.06 18.86 -11.80
N TRP A 48 21.32 18.66 -10.52
CA TRP A 48 21.89 19.67 -9.64
C TRP A 48 23.40 19.60 -9.77
N GLU A 49 23.99 20.77 -9.99
CA GLU A 49 25.43 20.93 -10.05
C GLU A 49 25.94 21.69 -8.81
N PRO A 50 27.19 21.43 -8.34
CA PRO A 50 27.75 22.02 -7.13
C PRO A 50 27.78 23.56 -7.05
N TRP A 51 27.62 24.23 -8.18
CA TRP A 51 27.60 25.69 -8.28
C TRP A 51 26.18 26.29 -8.24
N MET A 52 25.12 25.46 -8.16
CA MET A 52 23.70 25.88 -8.16
C MET A 52 23.13 26.22 -6.75
N GLY A 53 23.95 26.22 -5.69
CA GLY A 53 23.50 26.50 -4.31
C GLY A 53 23.27 25.22 -3.50
N GLU A 54 22.52 25.25 -2.39
CA GLU A 54 22.23 24.03 -1.61
C GLU A 54 21.41 23.04 -2.45
N PRO A 55 21.75 21.73 -2.50
CA PRO A 55 20.99 20.76 -3.27
C PRO A 55 19.56 20.68 -2.76
N PRO A 56 18.57 20.49 -3.65
CA PRO A 56 17.20 20.27 -3.21
C PRO A 56 17.17 19.07 -2.25
N PRO A 57 16.37 19.13 -1.18
CA PRO A 57 16.31 18.06 -0.20
C PRO A 57 15.87 16.76 -0.87
N VAL A 58 16.81 15.83 -1.02
CA VAL A 58 16.55 14.50 -1.57
C VAL A 58 15.77 13.71 -0.52
N ILE A 59 14.45 13.74 -0.60
CA ILE A 59 13.59 12.92 0.25
C ILE A 59 13.52 11.53 -0.38
N HIS A 60 14.34 10.59 0.13
CA HIS A 60 14.18 9.17 -0.18
C HIS A 60 12.88 8.64 0.45
N ARG A 61 11.75 8.88 -0.21
CA ARG A 61 10.46 8.23 0.09
C ARG A 61 10.31 7.01 -0.80
N ARG A 62 9.72 5.94 -0.25
CA ARG A 62 9.41 4.72 -1.00
C ARG A 62 8.57 5.08 -2.22
N SER A 63 8.99 4.59 -3.38
CA SER A 63 8.22 4.71 -4.61
C SER A 63 6.93 3.88 -4.53
N ALA A 64 5.97 4.15 -5.42
CA ALA A 64 4.78 3.31 -5.54
C ALA A 64 5.17 1.85 -5.83
N ASP A 65 6.20 1.62 -6.66
CA ASP A 65 6.72 0.29 -6.95
C ASP A 65 7.26 -0.44 -5.72
N ASP A 66 8.03 0.24 -4.85
CA ASP A 66 8.54 -0.36 -3.61
C ASP A 66 7.40 -0.77 -2.66
N LEU A 67 6.30 0.00 -2.66
CA LEU A 67 5.12 -0.31 -1.87
C LEU A 67 4.38 -1.53 -2.41
N LEU A 68 4.24 -1.62 -3.73
CA LEU A 68 3.61 -2.76 -4.40
C LEU A 68 4.43 -4.05 -4.25
N GLU A 69 5.76 -3.96 -4.39
CA GLU A 69 6.65 -5.12 -4.18
C GLU A 69 6.56 -5.64 -2.74
N ALA A 70 6.57 -4.74 -1.76
CA ALA A 70 6.42 -5.13 -0.36
C ALA A 70 5.06 -5.80 -0.09
N PHE A 71 3.99 -5.32 -0.72
CA PHE A 71 2.66 -5.94 -0.65
C PHE A 71 2.65 -7.35 -1.26
N GLU A 72 3.24 -7.53 -2.45
CA GLU A 72 3.37 -8.84 -3.08
C GLU A 72 4.15 -9.84 -2.22
N GLN A 73 5.21 -9.37 -1.56
CA GLN A 73 6.02 -10.19 -0.68
C GLN A 73 5.23 -10.63 0.56
N ASP A 74 4.47 -9.72 1.18
CA ASP A 74 3.61 -10.05 2.32
C ASP A 74 2.52 -11.07 1.94
N LEU A 75 1.98 -11.01 0.71
CA LEU A 75 1.00 -11.98 0.20
C LEU A 75 1.54 -13.42 0.09
N ARG A 76 2.87 -13.63 0.13
CA ARG A 76 3.46 -14.97 0.09
C ARG A 76 3.38 -15.68 1.44
N ASP A 77 3.45 -14.91 2.53
CA ASP A 77 3.50 -15.45 3.90
C ASP A 77 2.13 -15.59 4.57
N VAL A 78 1.07 -15.08 3.92
CA VAL A 78 -0.29 -15.08 4.46
C VAL A 78 -1.19 -16.12 3.79
N ARG A 79 -2.28 -16.46 4.46
CA ARG A 79 -3.30 -17.43 4.03
C ARG A 79 -4.66 -16.79 3.81
N VAL A 80 -4.91 -15.66 4.47
CA VAL A 80 -6.12 -14.87 4.31
C VAL A 80 -5.73 -13.43 3.98
N LEU A 81 -6.31 -12.88 2.93
CA LEU A 81 -6.20 -11.48 2.55
C LEU A 81 -7.56 -10.82 2.76
N ARG A 82 -7.61 -9.78 3.59
CA ARG A 82 -8.82 -9.00 3.82
C ARG A 82 -8.66 -7.62 3.23
N LEU A 83 -9.48 -7.31 2.23
CA LEU A 83 -9.51 -6.04 1.53
C LEU A 83 -10.60 -5.16 2.15
N LEU A 84 -10.20 -4.00 2.68
CA LEU A 84 -11.10 -2.95 3.16
C LEU A 84 -11.22 -1.86 2.08
N ASP A 85 -12.41 -1.27 1.96
CA ASP A 85 -12.69 -0.20 1.00
C ASP A 85 -12.29 -0.59 -0.44
N ALA A 86 -12.68 -1.80 -0.87
CA ALA A 86 -12.25 -2.40 -2.15
C ALA A 86 -12.60 -1.54 -3.38
N GLU A 87 -13.59 -0.65 -3.28
CA GLU A 87 -13.94 0.35 -4.29
C GLU A 87 -12.76 1.25 -4.70
N TRP A 88 -11.76 1.42 -3.84
CA TRP A 88 -10.58 2.23 -4.14
C TRP A 88 -9.57 1.49 -5.02
N LEU A 89 -9.67 0.17 -5.17
CA LEU A 89 -8.65 -0.66 -5.82
C LEU A 89 -8.47 -0.30 -7.31
N ASP A 90 -9.58 -0.06 -8.02
CA ASP A 90 -9.59 0.39 -9.42
C ASP A 90 -9.00 1.81 -9.59
N SER A 91 -9.00 2.62 -8.52
CA SER A 91 -8.47 3.98 -8.56
C SER A 91 -6.96 4.04 -8.34
N ILE A 92 -6.31 2.93 -7.98
CA ILE A 92 -4.87 2.88 -7.69
C ILE A 92 -4.07 2.82 -8.99
N ASP A 93 -3.09 3.71 -9.14
CA ASP A 93 -2.06 3.56 -10.17
C ASP A 93 -1.27 2.27 -9.92
N GLY A 94 -1.45 1.30 -10.82
CA GLY A 94 -0.93 -0.08 -10.62
C GLY A 94 -2.01 -1.11 -10.25
N ALA A 95 -3.30 -0.78 -10.34
CA ALA A 95 -4.42 -1.71 -10.25
C ALA A 95 -4.17 -3.08 -10.94
N PRO A 96 -3.73 -3.16 -12.22
CA PRO A 96 -3.49 -4.45 -12.87
C PRO A 96 -2.41 -5.30 -12.17
N ARG A 97 -1.41 -4.67 -11.55
CA ARG A 97 -0.36 -5.35 -10.79
C ARG A 97 -0.89 -5.87 -9.46
N ILE A 98 -1.71 -5.09 -8.76
CA ILE A 98 -2.38 -5.50 -7.51
C ILE A 98 -3.34 -6.66 -7.80
N GLU A 99 -4.15 -6.56 -8.84
CA GLU A 99 -5.06 -7.62 -9.27
C GLU A 99 -4.32 -8.90 -9.63
N ALA A 100 -3.21 -8.80 -10.35
CA ALA A 100 -2.35 -9.96 -10.65
C ALA A 100 -1.81 -10.61 -9.37
N ALA A 101 -1.40 -9.81 -8.38
CA ALA A 101 -0.94 -10.31 -7.10
C ALA A 101 -2.05 -11.02 -6.30
N ILE A 102 -3.27 -10.45 -6.28
CA ILE A 102 -4.45 -11.07 -5.68
C ILE A 102 -4.84 -12.35 -6.42
N GLY A 103 -4.78 -12.36 -7.76
CA GLY A 103 -5.02 -13.52 -8.60
C GLY A 103 -4.03 -14.66 -8.30
N ALA A 104 -2.74 -14.34 -8.23
CA ALA A 104 -1.70 -15.30 -7.84
C ALA A 104 -1.90 -15.83 -6.42
N PHE A 105 -2.36 -14.98 -5.49
CA PHE A 105 -2.69 -15.40 -4.12
C PHE A 105 -3.88 -16.37 -4.09
N ARG A 106 -4.95 -16.09 -4.85
CA ARG A 106 -6.11 -16.98 -4.99
C ARG A 106 -5.73 -18.31 -5.63
N ALA A 107 -4.87 -18.30 -6.65
CA ALA A 107 -4.38 -19.51 -7.30
C ALA A 107 -3.58 -20.42 -6.35
N ARG A 108 -2.93 -19.85 -5.33
CA ARG A 108 -2.25 -20.59 -4.25
C ARG A 108 -3.21 -21.16 -3.18
N GLY A 109 -4.52 -20.94 -3.33
CA GLY A 109 -5.53 -21.33 -2.33
C GLY A 109 -5.71 -20.31 -1.21
N GLY A 110 -5.24 -19.08 -1.39
CA GLY A 110 -5.45 -17.99 -0.44
C GLY A 110 -6.90 -17.50 -0.45
N VAL A 111 -7.47 -17.26 0.74
CA VAL A 111 -8.84 -16.77 0.88
C VAL A 111 -8.84 -15.25 0.83
N VAL A 112 -9.59 -14.67 -0.09
CA VAL A 112 -9.76 -13.21 -0.20
C VAL A 112 -11.12 -12.82 0.34
N GLU A 113 -11.13 -12.04 1.41
CA GLU A 113 -12.33 -11.49 2.03
C GLU A 113 -12.42 -10.00 1.67
N THR A 114 -13.56 -9.56 1.15
CA THR A 114 -13.84 -8.14 0.94
C THR A 114 -14.79 -7.67 2.03
N GLU A 115 -14.33 -6.75 2.89
CA GLU A 115 -15.25 -6.04 3.78
C GLU A 115 -15.66 -4.75 3.09
N GLU A 116 -16.86 -4.74 2.54
CA GLU A 116 -17.57 -3.50 2.29
C GLU A 116 -17.88 -2.93 3.67
N ARG A 117 -17.30 -1.77 3.99
CA ARG A 117 -17.65 -1.06 5.22
C ARG A 117 -19.11 -0.67 5.08
N ASN A 118 -20.00 -1.54 5.55
CA ASN A 118 -21.43 -1.29 5.63
C ASN A 118 -21.58 -0.01 6.44
N VAL A 119 -21.81 1.10 5.73
CA VAL A 119 -21.92 2.43 6.31
C VAL A 119 -23.01 2.33 7.34
N GLY A 120 -22.61 2.43 8.60
CA GLY A 120 -23.46 2.15 9.74
C GLY A 120 -24.85 2.74 9.55
N SER A 121 -25.83 1.86 9.64
CA SER A 121 -27.22 2.17 9.93
C SER A 121 -27.29 3.25 11.00
N LYS A 122 -27.47 4.49 10.59
CA LYS A 122 -27.71 5.63 11.47
C LYS A 122 -29.17 5.53 11.92
N ARG A 123 -29.39 5.04 13.14
CA ARG A 123 -30.65 5.27 13.86
C ARG A 123 -30.55 6.57 14.64
#